data_AF-A0A1E5KUK0-F1
#
_entry.id   AF-A0A1E5KUK0-F1
#
_cell.length_a   1.000
_cell.length_b   1.000
_cell.length_c   1.000
_cell.angle_alpha   90.00
_cell.angle_beta   90.00
_cell.angle_gamma   90.00
#
_symmetry.space_group_name_H-M   'P 1'
#
loop_
_entity.id
_entity.type
_entity.pdbx_description
1 polymer ?
#
loop_
_entity_poly.entity_id
_entity_poly.type
_entity_poly.pdbx_seq_one_letter_code
_entity_poly.pdbx_strand_id
1 'polypeptide(L)'
;MLKIKNKSNEYLDSISLKEANDNIYFEDIEFAMNGKGNQKFSIGTKKLVVFLVGVFIPISMIISLITDRVKVGNFLPQTILAVFLELLIVSFMVYQFYKSSRTVLKYWEYEEVSYTIVKSAYISLFVMGYGMDEGNYIVPFLVVTTCILVFLFFYFKVEENMVVEEINKIFNREYKTSKTMSIMIKISGVVAFLILIAMQFYRLNKWWIQDSIVNDSTNQTSLIDDLTGIFLGIPILLLITLIPTYFLFKPKSYVKTKIIKKYAEEFRERYDYTKKQWYGE
;
A
#
# COMPACT_ATOMS: atom_id res chain seq x y z
N MET A 1 6.84 18.51 -1.36
CA MET A 1 8.07 17.68 -1.44
C MET A 1 9.06 18.22 -0.40
N LEU A 2 8.94 17.79 0.86
CA LEU A 2 9.99 17.93 1.88
C LEU A 2 10.84 16.66 1.78
N LYS A 3 12.11 16.77 1.41
CA LYS A 3 13.06 15.65 1.54
C LYS A 3 13.33 15.47 3.03
N ILE A 4 12.43 14.79 3.73
CA ILE A 4 12.79 14.15 5.00
C ILE A 4 13.87 13.15 4.60
N LYS A 5 15.12 13.43 4.99
CA LYS A 5 16.26 12.56 4.72
C LYS A 5 16.02 11.28 5.51
N ASN A 6 15.48 10.28 4.82
CA ASN A 6 15.09 9.01 5.41
C ASN A 6 16.34 8.24 5.83
N LYS A 7 16.36 7.61 7.01
CA LYS A 7 17.52 6.87 7.50
C LYS A 7 17.94 5.77 6.53
N SER A 8 16.96 5.14 5.88
CA SER A 8 17.19 4.16 4.81
C SER A 8 17.93 4.76 3.60
N ASN A 9 17.68 6.02 3.25
CA ASN A 9 18.39 6.68 2.15
C ASN A 9 19.84 6.96 2.52
N GLU A 10 20.12 7.34 3.77
CA GLU A 10 21.51 7.51 4.23
C GLU A 10 22.29 6.20 4.17
N TYR A 11 21.64 5.09 4.51
CA TYR A 11 22.26 3.75 4.39
C TYR A 11 22.47 3.34 2.92
N LEU A 12 21.51 3.62 2.03
CA LEU A 12 21.70 3.40 0.59
C LEU A 12 22.83 4.27 0.01
N ASP A 13 22.94 5.50 0.47
CA ASP A 13 23.99 6.44 0.05
C ASP A 13 25.37 6.01 0.55
N SER A 14 25.45 5.27 1.66
CA SER A 14 26.71 4.73 2.19
C SER A 14 27.28 3.53 1.43
N ILE A 15 26.47 2.84 0.62
CA ILE A 15 26.93 1.69 -0.18
C ILE A 15 27.89 2.18 -1.26
N SER A 16 29.08 1.60 -1.32
CA SER A 16 30.09 1.96 -2.33
C SER A 16 29.84 1.30 -3.69
N LEU A 17 30.44 1.85 -4.75
CA LEU A 17 30.37 1.24 -6.10
C LEU A 17 30.94 -0.18 -6.11
N LYS A 18 32.01 -0.44 -5.34
CA LYS A 18 32.59 -1.78 -5.21
C LYS A 18 31.58 -2.78 -4.63
N GLU A 19 30.95 -2.40 -3.52
CA GLU A 19 29.91 -3.23 -2.89
C GLU A 19 28.71 -3.44 -3.81
N ALA A 20 28.30 -2.40 -4.54
CA ALA A 20 27.24 -2.51 -5.53
C ALA A 20 27.61 -3.49 -6.65
N ASN A 21 28.85 -3.43 -7.13
CA ASN A 21 29.35 -4.31 -8.19
C ASN A 21 29.45 -5.79 -7.77
N ASP A 22 29.71 -6.04 -6.49
CA ASP A 22 29.81 -7.40 -5.95
C ASP A 22 28.43 -8.05 -5.71
N ASN A 23 27.37 -7.25 -5.52
CA ASN A 23 26.05 -7.72 -5.09
C ASN A 23 24.90 -7.49 -6.09
N ILE A 24 25.15 -6.73 -7.16
CA ILE A 24 24.17 -6.46 -8.23
C ILE A 24 24.66 -7.08 -9.53
N TYR A 25 23.87 -8.03 -10.03
CA TYR A 25 24.18 -8.77 -11.25
C TYR A 25 23.35 -8.27 -12.42
N PHE A 26 23.75 -8.67 -13.63
CA PHE A 26 23.03 -8.38 -14.87
C PHE A 26 21.56 -8.77 -14.79
N GLU A 27 21.26 -9.93 -14.20
CA GLU A 27 19.90 -10.44 -14.05
C GLU A 27 19.02 -9.53 -13.18
N ASP A 28 19.60 -8.82 -12.21
CA ASP A 28 18.87 -7.87 -11.38
C ASP A 28 18.49 -6.61 -12.17
N ILE A 29 19.37 -6.17 -13.07
CA ILE A 29 19.14 -5.02 -13.97
C ILE A 29 18.08 -5.38 -15.00
N GLU A 30 18.25 -6.52 -15.69
CA GLU A 30 17.26 -7.03 -16.63
C GLU A 30 15.90 -7.24 -15.97
N PHE A 31 15.88 -7.79 -14.75
CA PHE A 31 14.64 -7.92 -13.99
C PHE A 31 14.02 -6.56 -13.65
N ALA A 32 14.80 -5.55 -13.26
CA ALA A 32 14.28 -4.22 -12.96
C ALA A 32 13.75 -3.49 -14.21
N MET A 33 14.36 -3.73 -15.38
CA MET A 33 13.94 -3.18 -16.67
C MET A 33 12.70 -3.89 -17.23
N ASN A 34 12.78 -5.21 -17.37
CA ASN A 34 11.86 -6.02 -18.18
C ASN A 34 11.05 -7.05 -17.36
N GLY A 35 11.41 -7.26 -16.09
CA GLY A 35 10.82 -8.29 -15.24
C GLY A 35 11.23 -9.69 -15.65
N LYS A 36 10.40 -10.69 -15.35
CA LYS A 36 10.63 -12.07 -15.82
C LYS A 36 10.49 -12.16 -17.34
N GLY A 37 11.39 -12.87 -18.02
CA GLY A 37 11.36 -13.01 -19.49
C GLY A 37 10.09 -13.68 -20.05
N ASN A 38 9.47 -14.62 -19.31
CA ASN A 38 8.33 -15.42 -19.80
C ASN A 38 6.96 -14.86 -19.34
N GLN A 39 6.70 -13.56 -19.53
CA GLN A 39 5.43 -12.96 -19.11
C GLN A 39 4.35 -13.04 -20.20
N LYS A 40 3.17 -13.59 -19.87
CA LYS A 40 2.00 -13.65 -20.77
C LYS A 40 1.45 -12.28 -21.20
N PHE A 41 1.61 -11.26 -20.35
CA PHE A 41 1.11 -9.91 -20.58
C PHE A 41 2.24 -8.90 -20.45
N SER A 42 2.21 -7.87 -21.31
CA SER A 42 3.15 -6.76 -21.22
C SER A 42 3.03 -6.03 -19.88
N ILE A 43 4.13 -5.44 -19.41
CA ILE A 43 4.15 -4.64 -18.17
C ILE A 43 3.13 -3.49 -18.26
N GLY A 44 3.01 -2.84 -19.42
CA GLY A 44 2.03 -1.78 -19.65
C GLY A 44 0.60 -2.25 -19.47
N THR A 45 0.25 -3.43 -20.01
CA THR A 45 -1.07 -4.05 -19.83
C THR A 45 -1.34 -4.36 -18.36
N LYS A 46 -0.36 -4.95 -17.65
CA LYS A 46 -0.50 -5.25 -16.21
C LYS A 46 -0.72 -3.98 -15.39
N LYS A 47 0.06 -2.94 -15.67
CA LYS A 47 -0.07 -1.63 -15.03
C LYS A 47 -1.46 -1.03 -15.25
N LEU A 48 -1.98 -1.10 -16.48
CA LEU A 48 -3.32 -0.64 -16.82
C LEU A 48 -4.40 -1.42 -16.03
N VAL A 49 -4.30 -2.75 -15.99
CA VAL A 49 -5.26 -3.59 -15.26
C VAL A 49 -5.27 -3.24 -13.77
N VAL A 50 -4.09 -3.14 -13.14
CA VAL A 50 -4.00 -2.76 -11.72
C VAL A 50 -4.59 -1.36 -11.48
N PHE A 51 -4.36 -0.42 -12.39
CA PHE A 51 -4.95 0.91 -12.31
C PHE A 51 -6.47 0.90 -12.41
N LEU A 52 -7.03 0.21 -13.41
CA LEU A 52 -8.48 0.11 -13.59
C LEU A 52 -9.15 -0.55 -12.38
N VAL A 53 -8.61 -1.67 -11.89
CA VAL A 53 -9.12 -2.37 -10.71
C VAL A 53 -8.98 -1.50 -9.45
N GLY A 54 -7.85 -0.82 -9.29
CA GLY A 54 -7.59 0.00 -8.12
C GLY A 54 -8.47 1.25 -8.04
N VAL A 55 -8.71 1.92 -9.17
CA VAL A 55 -9.56 3.13 -9.26
C VAL A 55 -11.05 2.77 -9.22
N PHE A 56 -11.43 1.55 -9.62
CA PHE A 56 -12.82 1.10 -9.52
C PHE A 56 -13.36 1.19 -8.09
N ILE A 57 -12.55 0.87 -7.08
CA ILE A 57 -12.93 0.93 -5.66
C ILE A 57 -13.39 2.34 -5.24
N PRO A 58 -12.54 3.39 -5.29
CA PRO A 58 -12.95 4.74 -4.89
C PRO A 58 -14.07 5.30 -5.78
N ILE A 59 -14.09 5.00 -7.09
CA ILE A 59 -15.20 5.42 -7.97
C ILE A 59 -16.52 4.78 -7.53
N SER A 60 -16.52 3.48 -7.19
CA SER A 60 -17.73 2.80 -6.73
C SER A 60 -18.26 3.40 -5.42
N MET A 61 -17.37 3.84 -4.53
CA MET A 61 -17.73 4.52 -3.29
C MET A 61 -18.35 5.89 -3.55
N ILE A 62 -17.76 6.69 -4.43
CA ILE A 62 -18.34 7.98 -4.85
C ILE A 62 -19.77 7.77 -5.39
N ILE A 63 -19.95 6.79 -6.29
CA ILE A 63 -21.27 6.48 -6.87
C ILE A 63 -22.25 6.06 -5.78
N SER A 64 -21.82 5.21 -4.84
CA SER A 64 -22.65 4.77 -3.71
C SER A 64 -23.11 5.95 -2.85
N LEU A 65 -22.18 6.85 -2.47
CA LEU A 65 -22.47 8.04 -1.67
C LEU A 65 -23.44 8.99 -2.36
N ILE A 66 -23.26 9.23 -3.67
CA ILE A 66 -24.16 10.08 -4.45
C ILE A 66 -25.55 9.44 -4.55
N THR A 67 -25.63 8.15 -4.85
CA THR A 67 -26.90 7.44 -5.08
C THR A 67 -27.75 7.40 -3.82
N ASP A 68 -27.12 7.18 -2.66
CA ASP A 68 -27.83 7.15 -1.38
C ASP A 68 -28.47 8.52 -1.06
N ARG A 69 -27.75 9.62 -1.30
CA ARG A 69 -28.26 10.98 -1.01
C ARG A 69 -29.26 11.51 -2.03
N VAL A 70 -29.17 11.10 -3.30
CA VAL A 70 -30.23 11.41 -4.30
C VAL A 70 -31.59 10.88 -3.85
N LYS A 71 -31.64 9.74 -3.14
CA LYS A 71 -32.89 9.16 -2.62
C LYS A 71 -33.45 9.92 -1.41
N VAL A 72 -32.59 10.52 -0.59
CA VAL A 72 -32.98 11.24 0.65
C VAL A 72 -33.29 12.72 0.39
N GLY A 73 -32.89 13.27 -0.75
CA GLY A 73 -33.23 14.63 -1.18
C GLY A 73 -32.42 15.76 -0.52
N ASN A 74 -31.48 15.43 0.38
CA ASN A 74 -30.62 16.39 1.07
C ASN A 74 -29.14 16.00 0.95
N PHE A 75 -28.33 16.88 0.36
CA PHE A 75 -26.87 16.79 0.41
C PHE A 75 -26.36 17.35 1.73
N LEU A 76 -26.03 16.47 2.68
CA LEU A 76 -25.41 16.88 3.93
C LEU A 76 -23.91 17.21 3.69
N PRO A 77 -23.34 18.22 4.39
CA PRO A 77 -21.92 18.61 4.26
C PRO A 77 -20.92 17.46 4.37
N GLN A 78 -21.27 16.43 5.17
CA GLN A 78 -20.49 15.21 5.35
C GLN A 78 -20.28 14.40 4.07
N THR A 79 -21.32 14.26 3.23
CA THR A 79 -21.20 13.51 1.97
C THR A 79 -20.36 14.25 0.96
N ILE A 80 -20.46 15.59 0.92
CA ILE A 80 -19.62 16.43 0.06
C ILE A 80 -18.14 16.22 0.40
N LEU A 81 -17.83 16.20 1.70
CA LEU A 81 -16.47 16.01 2.16
C LEU A 81 -15.94 14.60 1.87
N ALA A 82 -16.75 13.56 2.08
CA ALA A 82 -16.39 12.18 1.73
C ALA A 82 -16.07 12.04 0.23
N VAL A 83 -16.97 12.56 -0.62
CA VAL A 83 -16.77 12.58 -2.08
C VAL A 83 -15.51 13.36 -2.45
N PHE A 84 -15.24 14.49 -1.80
CA PHE A 84 -14.04 15.26 -2.04
C PHE A 84 -12.76 14.48 -1.69
N LEU A 85 -12.72 13.78 -0.54
CA LEU A 85 -11.59 12.94 -0.16
C LEU A 85 -11.36 11.81 -1.17
N GLU A 86 -12.41 11.13 -1.61
CA GLU A 86 -12.32 10.09 -2.63
C GLU A 86 -11.83 10.63 -3.98
N LEU A 87 -12.28 11.81 -4.39
CA LEU A 87 -11.78 12.48 -5.59
C LEU A 87 -10.29 12.82 -5.49
N LEU A 88 -9.80 13.23 -4.31
CA LEU A 88 -8.38 13.44 -4.09
C LEU A 88 -7.59 12.13 -4.20
N ILE A 89 -8.12 11.03 -3.66
CA ILE A 89 -7.50 9.70 -3.78
C ILE A 89 -7.43 9.28 -5.25
N VAL A 90 -8.51 9.40 -6.01
CA VAL A 90 -8.53 9.10 -7.45
C VAL A 90 -7.53 9.98 -8.20
N SER A 91 -7.52 11.29 -7.93
CA SER A 91 -6.59 12.23 -8.56
C SER A 91 -5.13 11.86 -8.29
N PHE A 92 -4.83 11.43 -7.06
CA PHE A 92 -3.51 10.93 -6.69
C PHE A 92 -3.14 9.63 -7.41
N MET A 93 -4.06 8.66 -7.52
CA MET A 93 -3.83 7.43 -8.28
C MET A 93 -3.56 7.72 -9.76
N VAL A 94 -4.34 8.61 -10.37
CA VAL A 94 -4.17 9.06 -11.76
C VAL A 94 -2.80 9.72 -11.96
N TYR A 95 -2.43 10.64 -11.08
CA TYR A 95 -1.12 11.29 -11.10
C TYR A 95 0.03 10.28 -11.06
N GLN A 96 -0.03 9.31 -10.15
CA GLN A 96 1.01 8.30 -10.00
C GLN A 96 1.11 7.37 -11.23
N PHE A 97 -0.03 7.02 -11.83
CA PHE A 97 -0.06 6.22 -13.06
C PHE A 97 0.67 6.91 -14.21
N TYR A 98 0.37 8.20 -14.45
CA TYR A 98 1.00 8.98 -15.52
C TYR A 98 2.47 9.27 -15.25
N LYS A 99 2.84 9.60 -14.01
CA LYS A 99 4.22 9.88 -13.63
C LYS A 99 5.19 8.74 -13.97
N SER A 100 4.77 7.49 -13.80
CA SER A 100 5.60 6.29 -13.99
C SER A 100 5.61 5.76 -15.43
N SER A 101 5.14 6.52 -16.42
CA SER A 101 5.05 6.04 -17.81
C SER A 101 6.34 6.23 -18.63
N ARG A 102 7.42 6.75 -18.03
CA ARG A 102 8.55 7.33 -18.78
C ARG A 102 9.94 6.82 -18.42
N THR A 103 10.11 5.74 -17.65
CA THR A 103 11.47 5.28 -17.31
C THR A 103 11.82 3.92 -17.89
N VAL A 104 13.12 3.67 -17.95
CA VAL A 104 13.71 2.43 -18.46
C VAL A 104 13.53 1.26 -17.49
N LEU A 105 13.34 1.54 -16.20
CA LEU A 105 13.11 0.54 -15.15
C LEU A 105 11.61 0.19 -15.07
N LYS A 106 11.04 -0.26 -16.20
CA LYS A 106 9.59 -0.40 -16.40
C LYS A 106 8.97 -1.36 -15.39
N TYR A 107 9.65 -2.46 -15.09
CA TYR A 107 9.13 -3.45 -14.15
C TYR A 107 9.12 -2.92 -12.71
N TRP A 108 10.21 -2.27 -12.29
CA TRP A 108 10.26 -1.58 -11.00
C TRP A 108 9.13 -0.55 -10.86
N GLU A 109 8.95 0.29 -11.88
CA GLU A 109 7.89 1.29 -11.89
C GLU A 109 6.49 0.69 -11.80
N TYR A 110 6.28 -0.43 -12.48
CA TYR A 110 5.05 -1.20 -12.35
C TYR A 110 4.84 -1.69 -10.91
N GLU A 111 5.86 -2.23 -10.23
CA GLU A 111 5.74 -2.64 -8.82
C GLU A 111 5.44 -1.45 -7.90
N GLU A 112 6.14 -0.33 -8.09
CA GLU A 112 5.97 0.90 -7.29
C GLU A 112 4.58 1.51 -7.47
N VAL A 113 4.08 1.60 -8.71
CA VAL A 113 2.74 2.09 -9.00
C VAL A 113 1.67 1.13 -8.50
N SER A 114 1.85 -0.18 -8.72
CA SER A 114 0.88 -1.18 -8.27
C SER A 114 0.72 -1.14 -6.75
N TYR A 115 1.84 -1.08 -6.03
CA TYR A 115 1.83 -0.92 -4.59
C TYR A 115 1.13 0.36 -4.15
N THR A 116 1.45 1.49 -4.79
CA THR A 116 0.85 2.79 -4.45
C THR A 116 -0.66 2.80 -4.69
N ILE A 117 -1.13 2.27 -5.82
CA ILE A 117 -2.55 2.21 -6.17
C ILE A 117 -3.31 1.35 -5.16
N VAL A 118 -2.82 0.15 -4.84
CA VAL A 118 -3.51 -0.72 -3.89
C VAL A 118 -3.49 -0.13 -2.48
N LYS A 119 -2.38 0.50 -2.07
CA LYS A 119 -2.29 1.25 -0.81
C LYS A 119 -3.34 2.36 -0.74
N SER A 120 -3.50 3.14 -1.80
CA SER A 120 -4.51 4.20 -1.90
C SER A 120 -5.94 3.64 -1.91
N ALA A 121 -6.19 2.49 -2.54
CA ALA A 121 -7.51 1.85 -2.56
C ALA A 121 -7.90 1.33 -1.16
N TYR A 122 -6.93 0.83 -0.38
CA TYR A 122 -7.16 0.49 1.03
C TYR A 122 -7.51 1.71 1.88
N ILE A 123 -6.85 2.85 1.66
CA ILE A 123 -7.19 4.09 2.35
C ILE A 123 -8.62 4.53 2.01
N SER A 124 -9.02 4.43 0.75
CA SER A 124 -10.40 4.69 0.28
C SER A 124 -11.44 3.81 1.00
N LEU A 125 -11.18 2.50 1.15
CA LEU A 125 -12.03 1.60 1.95
C LEU A 125 -12.23 2.09 3.39
N PHE A 126 -11.20 2.68 4.01
CA PHE A 126 -11.32 3.25 5.35
C PHE A 126 -12.13 4.55 5.39
N VAL A 127 -11.97 5.41 4.39
CA VAL A 127 -12.75 6.66 4.30
C VAL A 127 -14.24 6.36 4.24
N MET A 128 -14.64 5.37 3.44
CA MET A 128 -16.04 4.93 3.36
C MET A 128 -16.50 4.19 4.63
N GLY A 129 -15.68 3.28 5.15
CA GLY A 129 -16.07 2.40 6.26
C GLY A 129 -16.29 3.12 7.60
N TYR A 130 -15.74 4.32 7.79
CA TYR A 130 -15.90 5.09 9.02
C TYR A 130 -17.23 5.87 9.12
N GLY A 131 -18.13 5.71 8.15
CA GLY A 131 -19.52 6.18 8.24
C GLY A 131 -19.63 7.68 8.49
N MET A 132 -19.49 8.48 7.44
CA MET A 132 -19.78 9.92 7.49
C MET A 132 -21.29 10.19 7.50
N ASP A 133 -22.07 9.39 8.23
CA ASP A 133 -23.48 9.19 7.91
C ASP A 133 -24.44 9.82 8.92
N GLU A 134 -24.04 10.06 10.18
CA GLU A 134 -24.95 10.62 11.18
C GLU A 134 -24.28 11.65 12.12
N GLY A 135 -24.85 12.86 12.20
CA GLY A 135 -24.56 13.85 13.23
C GLY A 135 -23.49 14.90 12.89
N ASN A 136 -22.65 15.22 13.88
CA ASN A 136 -21.63 16.26 13.78
C ASN A 136 -20.45 15.79 12.91
N TYR A 137 -20.49 16.12 11.61
CA TYR A 137 -19.49 15.76 10.61
C TYR A 137 -18.04 16.14 10.95
N ILE A 138 -17.82 17.11 11.85
CA ILE A 138 -16.49 17.58 12.24
C ILE A 138 -15.71 16.47 12.95
N VAL A 139 -16.37 15.72 13.86
CA VAL A 139 -15.68 14.68 14.65
C VAL A 139 -15.25 13.51 13.76
N PRO A 140 -16.13 12.88 12.94
CA PRO A 140 -15.72 11.84 12.00
C PRO A 140 -14.64 12.34 11.02
N PHE A 141 -14.73 13.58 10.54
CA PHE A 141 -13.71 14.13 9.65
C PHE A 141 -12.33 14.23 10.31
N LEU A 142 -12.26 14.74 11.54
CA LEU A 142 -11.01 14.80 12.30
C LEU A 142 -10.44 13.41 12.52
N VAL A 143 -11.28 12.45 12.93
CA VAL A 143 -10.85 11.06 13.16
C VAL A 143 -10.33 10.43 11.87
N VAL A 144 -11.06 10.50 10.76
CA VAL A 144 -10.63 9.96 9.46
C VAL A 144 -9.31 10.59 9.01
N THR A 145 -9.19 11.92 9.14
CA THR A 145 -7.95 12.62 8.77
C THR A 145 -6.78 12.16 9.63
N THR A 146 -6.95 12.07 10.95
CA THR A 146 -5.93 11.56 11.86
C THR A 146 -5.57 10.11 11.53
N CYS A 147 -6.55 9.24 11.26
CA CYS A 147 -6.33 7.85 10.86
C CYS A 147 -5.51 7.75 9.57
N ILE A 148 -5.83 8.54 8.54
CA ILE A 148 -5.06 8.58 7.29
C ILE A 148 -3.61 8.96 7.57
N LEU A 149 -3.38 10.00 8.38
CA LEU A 149 -2.02 10.41 8.76
C LEU A 149 -1.27 9.32 9.52
N VAL A 150 -1.94 8.64 10.46
CA VAL A 150 -1.38 7.50 11.20
C VAL A 150 -1.03 6.37 10.25
N PHE A 151 -1.91 6.01 9.30
CA PHE A 151 -1.65 4.97 8.31
C PHE A 151 -0.46 5.33 7.43
N LEU A 152 -0.39 6.56 6.91
CA LEU A 152 0.73 7.02 6.09
C LEU A 152 2.05 6.99 6.85
N PHE A 153 2.06 7.44 8.10
CA PHE A 153 3.23 7.35 8.97
C PHE A 153 3.63 5.90 9.23
N PHE A 154 2.65 5.03 9.45
CA PHE A 154 2.86 3.64 9.76
C PHE A 154 3.42 2.87 8.56
N TYR A 155 2.86 3.08 7.36
CA TYR A 155 3.42 2.59 6.11
C TYR A 155 4.88 3.02 5.95
N PHE A 156 5.16 4.32 6.13
CA PHE A 156 6.51 4.85 6.01
C PHE A 156 7.49 4.15 6.96
N LYS A 157 7.12 3.95 8.22
CA LYS A 157 7.97 3.29 9.22
C LYS A 157 8.21 1.81 8.93
N VAL A 158 7.19 1.10 8.48
CA VAL A 158 7.32 -0.32 8.12
C VAL A 158 8.14 -0.49 6.84
N GLU A 159 7.90 0.32 5.82
CA GLU A 159 8.67 0.35 4.58
C GLU A 159 10.16 0.65 4.86
N GLU A 160 10.45 1.68 5.67
CA GLU A 160 11.80 2.02 6.12
C GLU A 160 12.48 0.82 6.77
N ASN A 161 11.80 0.16 7.72
CA ASN A 161 12.34 -1.01 8.41
C ASN A 161 12.64 -2.18 7.44
N MET A 162 11.72 -2.49 6.53
CA MET A 162 11.90 -3.56 5.53
C MET A 162 13.06 -3.26 4.59
N VAL A 163 13.27 -2.00 4.21
CA VAL A 163 14.41 -1.58 3.39
C VAL A 163 15.72 -1.77 4.14
N VAL A 164 15.80 -1.35 5.41
CA VAL A 164 17.01 -1.52 6.22
C VAL A 164 17.34 -3.00 6.45
N GLU A 165 16.34 -3.84 6.72
CA GLU A 165 16.53 -5.30 6.83
C GLU A 165 17.10 -5.91 5.54
N GLU A 166 16.62 -5.46 4.39
CA GLU A 166 17.10 -5.98 3.12
C GLU A 166 18.50 -5.45 2.77
N ILE A 167 18.84 -4.21 3.15
CA ILE A 167 20.22 -3.70 3.04
C ILE A 167 21.16 -4.54 3.89
N ASN A 168 20.79 -4.83 5.14
CA ASN A 168 21.56 -5.69 6.03
C ASN A 168 21.81 -7.07 5.41
N LYS A 169 20.79 -7.63 4.77
CA LYS A 169 20.86 -8.94 4.12
C LYS A 169 21.72 -8.95 2.85
N ILE A 170 21.58 -7.95 1.97
CA ILE A 170 22.30 -7.91 0.69
C ILE A 170 23.77 -7.55 0.90
N PHE A 171 24.05 -6.56 1.77
CA PHE A 171 25.39 -6.00 1.93
C PHE A 171 26.09 -6.42 3.23
N ASN A 172 25.53 -7.42 3.94
CA ASN A 172 26.04 -7.94 5.20
C ASN A 172 26.33 -6.83 6.24
N ARG A 173 25.33 -5.95 6.45
CA ARG A 173 25.39 -4.83 7.41
C ARG A 173 24.59 -5.15 8.67
N GLU A 174 24.90 -4.46 9.76
CA GLU A 174 24.23 -4.62 11.05
C GLU A 174 23.50 -3.33 11.49
N TYR A 175 22.78 -2.68 10.57
CA TYR A 175 22.00 -1.50 10.93
C TYR A 175 20.85 -1.87 11.87
N LYS A 176 20.55 -0.98 12.83
CA LYS A 176 19.46 -1.18 13.80
C LYS A 176 18.09 -1.22 13.11
N THR A 177 17.44 -2.38 13.17
CA THR A 177 16.06 -2.61 12.73
C THR A 177 15.13 -2.85 13.92
N SER A 178 13.84 -2.62 13.72
CA SER A 178 12.80 -2.88 14.70
C SER A 178 12.17 -4.26 14.47
N LYS A 179 12.44 -5.21 15.38
CA LYS A 179 11.81 -6.53 15.34
C LYS A 179 10.29 -6.46 15.40
N THR A 180 9.73 -5.46 16.09
CA THR A 180 8.27 -5.31 16.22
C THR A 180 7.63 -5.03 14.87
N MET A 181 8.21 -4.14 14.05
CA MET A 181 7.70 -3.83 12.72
C MET A 181 7.74 -5.05 11.80
N SER A 182 8.82 -5.83 11.87
CA SER A 182 9.00 -7.06 11.10
C SER A 182 8.05 -8.18 11.52
N ILE A 183 7.67 -8.22 12.80
CA ILE A 183 6.63 -9.14 13.29
C ILE A 183 5.26 -8.65 12.84
N MET A 184 4.95 -7.36 12.95
CA MET A 184 3.66 -6.79 12.55
C MET A 184 3.35 -7.04 11.08
N ILE A 185 4.32 -6.86 10.18
CA ILE A 185 4.10 -7.13 8.75
C ILE A 185 3.81 -8.62 8.48
N LYS A 186 4.44 -9.54 9.22
CA LYS A 186 4.15 -10.97 9.12
C LYS A 186 2.76 -11.30 9.68
N ILE A 187 2.39 -10.71 10.81
CA ILE A 187 1.05 -10.86 11.41
C ILE A 187 -0.01 -10.31 10.45
N SER A 188 0.23 -9.19 9.78
CA SER A 188 -0.68 -8.64 8.76
C SER A 188 -0.99 -9.66 7.65
N GLY A 189 0.02 -10.40 7.18
CA GLY A 189 -0.18 -11.51 6.24
C GLY A 189 -1.04 -12.64 6.80
N VAL A 190 -0.86 -13.01 8.07
CA VAL A 190 -1.70 -14.01 8.75
C VAL A 190 -3.14 -13.51 8.91
N VAL A 191 -3.33 -12.25 9.31
CA VAL A 191 -4.64 -11.61 9.43
C VAL A 191 -5.37 -11.61 8.08
N ALA A 192 -4.69 -11.28 6.98
CA ALA A 192 -5.29 -11.35 5.64
C ALA A 192 -5.80 -12.77 5.32
N PHE A 193 -5.02 -13.80 5.65
CA PHE A 193 -5.42 -15.19 5.44
C PHE A 193 -6.61 -15.59 6.32
N LEU A 194 -6.61 -15.20 7.60
CA LEU A 194 -7.72 -15.46 8.52
C LEU A 194 -9.01 -14.78 8.06
N ILE A 195 -8.93 -13.54 7.56
CA ILE A 195 -10.08 -12.82 7.00
C ILE A 195 -10.67 -13.58 5.82
N LEU A 196 -9.84 -14.10 4.91
CA LEU A 196 -10.30 -14.89 3.77
C LEU A 196 -10.99 -16.19 4.21
N ILE A 197 -10.41 -16.91 5.18
CA ILE A 197 -11.03 -18.12 5.74
C ILE A 197 -12.37 -17.77 6.41
N ALA A 198 -12.39 -16.74 7.26
CA ALA A 198 -13.59 -16.31 7.96
C ALA A 198 -14.71 -15.94 6.99
N MET A 199 -14.39 -15.24 5.89
CA MET A 199 -15.37 -14.93 4.85
C MET A 199 -15.95 -16.18 4.19
N GLN A 200 -15.11 -17.17 3.84
CA GLN A 200 -15.62 -18.40 3.24
C GLN A 200 -16.43 -19.24 4.25
N PHE A 201 -15.96 -19.32 5.49
CA PHE A 201 -16.65 -20.02 6.57
C PHE A 201 -18.03 -19.39 6.83
N TYR A 202 -18.12 -18.06 6.92
CA TYR A 202 -19.39 -17.34 7.07
C TYR A 202 -20.33 -17.63 5.90
N ARG A 203 -19.83 -17.59 4.66
CA ARG A 203 -20.65 -17.87 3.47
C ARG A 203 -21.22 -19.28 3.46
N LEU A 204 -20.45 -20.28 3.88
CA LEU A 204 -20.87 -21.68 3.91
C LEU A 204 -21.81 -22.00 5.06
N ASN A 205 -21.65 -21.32 6.20
CA ASN A 205 -22.42 -21.58 7.43
C ASN A 205 -23.48 -20.50 7.71
N LYS A 206 -23.79 -19.67 6.71
CA LYS A 206 -24.67 -18.51 6.86
C LYS A 206 -26.02 -18.86 7.49
N TRP A 207 -26.62 -19.99 7.11
CA TRP A 207 -27.93 -20.41 7.61
C TRP A 207 -27.92 -20.67 9.13
N TRP A 208 -26.84 -21.24 9.68
CA TRP A 208 -26.75 -21.61 11.08
C TRP A 208 -26.34 -20.42 11.96
N ILE A 209 -25.47 -19.56 11.41
CA ILE A 209 -25.00 -18.36 12.10
C ILE A 209 -26.15 -17.35 12.26
N GLN A 210 -26.99 -17.15 11.25
CA GLN A 210 -28.13 -16.21 11.35
C GLN A 210 -29.13 -16.61 12.44
N ASP A 211 -29.40 -17.89 12.62
CA ASP A 211 -30.32 -18.37 13.67
C ASP A 211 -29.76 -18.17 15.09
N SER A 212 -28.43 -18.18 15.24
CA SER A 212 -27.76 -18.01 16.55
C SER A 212 -27.65 -16.55 17.02
N ILE A 213 -27.56 -15.58 16.10
CA ILE A 213 -27.38 -14.16 16.44
C ILE A 213 -28.69 -13.49 16.88
N VAL A 214 -29.83 -13.98 16.41
CA VAL A 214 -31.16 -13.41 16.73
C VAL A 214 -31.57 -13.66 18.19
N ASN A 215 -30.97 -14.65 18.86
CA ASN A 215 -31.39 -15.08 20.21
C ASN A 215 -30.52 -14.53 21.35
N ASP A 216 -29.36 -13.92 21.08
CA ASP A 216 -28.45 -13.40 22.10
C ASP A 216 -28.34 -11.88 22.00
N SER A 217 -29.40 -11.19 22.40
CA SER A 217 -29.29 -9.79 22.84
C SER A 217 -28.77 -9.75 24.27
N THR A 218 -27.54 -10.25 24.47
CA THR A 218 -26.85 -10.08 25.74
C THR A 218 -26.61 -8.60 25.97
N ASN A 219 -27.16 -8.06 27.07
CA ASN A 219 -26.91 -6.71 27.57
C ASN A 219 -25.41 -6.49 27.81
N GLN A 220 -24.66 -6.13 26.77
CA GLN A 220 -23.28 -5.68 26.88
C GLN A 220 -23.31 -4.20 27.31
N THR A 221 -22.58 -3.90 28.38
CA THR A 221 -22.42 -2.53 28.88
C THR A 221 -21.48 -1.76 27.94
N SER A 222 -21.84 -0.53 27.56
CA SER A 222 -21.10 0.33 26.62
C SER A 222 -19.59 0.44 26.90
N LEU A 223 -19.17 0.37 28.16
CA LEU A 223 -17.75 0.40 28.54
C LEU A 223 -16.94 -0.81 28.04
N ILE A 224 -17.54 -2.00 28.01
CA ILE A 224 -16.86 -3.22 27.52
C ILE A 224 -16.70 -3.14 26.00
N ASP A 225 -17.68 -2.58 25.30
CA ASP A 225 -17.64 -2.39 23.85
C ASP A 225 -16.57 -1.36 23.46
N ASP A 226 -16.51 -0.24 24.18
CA ASP A 226 -15.50 0.80 23.98
C ASP A 226 -14.08 0.26 24.24
N LEU A 227 -13.88 -0.48 25.33
CA LEU A 227 -12.60 -1.12 25.64
C LEU A 227 -12.22 -2.14 24.57
N THR A 228 -13.17 -2.94 24.09
CA THR A 228 -12.94 -3.93 23.04
C THR A 228 -12.53 -3.24 21.72
N GLY A 229 -13.20 -2.15 21.35
CA GLY A 229 -12.85 -1.35 20.18
C GLY A 229 -11.44 -0.76 20.24
N ILE A 230 -11.04 -0.25 21.41
CA ILE A 230 -9.71 0.36 21.59
C ILE A 230 -8.60 -0.71 21.59
N PHE A 231 -8.77 -1.78 22.37
CA PHE A 231 -7.70 -2.77 22.59
C PHE A 231 -7.63 -3.86 21.51
N LEU A 232 -8.72 -4.13 20.79
CA LEU A 232 -8.73 -5.12 19.70
C LEU A 232 -8.97 -4.46 18.34
N GLY A 233 -9.94 -3.55 18.25
CA GLY A 233 -10.31 -2.90 16.99
C GLY A 233 -9.16 -2.10 16.37
N ILE A 234 -8.55 -1.18 17.12
CA ILE A 234 -7.45 -0.33 16.61
C ILE A 234 -6.22 -1.16 16.20
N PRO A 235 -5.71 -2.13 16.99
CA PRO A 235 -4.59 -2.96 16.56
C PRO A 235 -4.89 -3.78 15.30
N ILE A 236 -6.09 -4.36 15.21
CA ILE A 236 -6.52 -5.11 14.02
C ILE A 236 -6.59 -4.18 12.81
N LEU A 237 -7.12 -2.96 12.98
CA LEU A 237 -7.16 -1.93 11.94
C LEU A 237 -5.76 -1.64 11.39
N LEU A 238 -4.79 -1.42 12.28
CA LEU A 238 -3.40 -1.18 11.89
C LEU A 238 -2.80 -2.39 11.16
N LEU A 239 -3.13 -3.61 11.55
CA LEU A 239 -2.67 -4.82 10.84
C LEU A 239 -3.31 -4.96 9.46
N ILE A 240 -4.61 -4.66 9.32
CA ILE A 240 -5.32 -4.70 8.04
C ILE A 240 -4.75 -3.66 7.08
N THR A 241 -4.42 -2.46 7.58
CA THR A 241 -3.83 -1.42 6.74
C THR A 241 -2.48 -1.86 6.14
N LEU A 242 -1.70 -2.69 6.82
CA LEU A 242 -0.42 -3.18 6.29
C LEU A 242 -0.53 -4.29 5.23
N ILE A 243 -1.72 -4.80 4.92
CA ILE A 243 -1.90 -5.90 3.97
C ILE A 243 -1.31 -5.58 2.58
N PRO A 244 -1.53 -4.39 1.98
CA PRO A 244 -0.88 -4.01 0.73
C PRO A 244 0.65 -4.06 0.81
N THR A 245 1.23 -3.61 1.92
CA THR A 245 2.69 -3.63 2.14
C THR A 245 3.21 -5.06 2.19
N TYR A 246 2.51 -5.97 2.88
CA TYR A 246 2.93 -7.37 2.97
C TYR A 246 2.97 -8.05 1.60
N PHE A 247 1.94 -7.87 0.78
CA PHE A 247 1.84 -8.55 -0.52
C PHE A 247 2.65 -7.88 -1.63
N LEU A 248 2.67 -6.54 -1.67
CA LEU A 248 3.11 -5.80 -2.85
C LEU A 248 4.43 -5.05 -2.66
N PHE A 249 4.80 -4.66 -1.44
CA PHE A 249 6.09 -3.98 -1.24
C PHE A 249 7.23 -4.99 -1.32
N LYS A 250 8.09 -4.85 -2.34
CA LYS A 250 9.25 -5.73 -2.57
C LYS A 250 10.55 -5.03 -2.18
N PRO A 251 11.03 -5.17 -0.93
CA PRO A 251 12.21 -4.45 -0.45
C PRO A 251 13.47 -4.81 -1.23
N LYS A 252 13.63 -6.08 -1.66
CA LYS A 252 14.74 -6.52 -2.52
C LYS A 252 14.80 -5.74 -3.82
N SER A 253 13.67 -5.63 -4.53
CA SER A 253 13.62 -4.87 -5.78
C SER A 253 13.83 -3.38 -5.52
N TYR A 254 13.29 -2.85 -4.42
CA TYR A 254 13.48 -1.45 -4.03
C TYR A 254 14.96 -1.12 -3.83
N VAL A 255 15.66 -1.89 -3.00
CA VAL A 255 17.08 -1.66 -2.65
C VAL A 255 17.94 -1.76 -3.91
N LYS A 256 17.82 -2.85 -4.66
CA LYS A 256 18.63 -3.05 -5.88
C LYS A 256 18.39 -1.95 -6.90
N THR A 257 17.13 -1.59 -7.17
CA THR A 257 16.82 -0.53 -8.12
C THR A 257 17.33 0.84 -7.66
N LYS A 258 17.30 1.14 -6.36
CA LYS A 258 17.89 2.39 -5.84
C LYS A 258 19.39 2.47 -6.08
N ILE A 259 20.11 1.36 -5.90
CA ILE A 259 21.55 1.31 -6.17
C ILE A 259 21.84 1.33 -7.68
N ILE A 260 21.04 0.65 -8.51
CA ILE A 260 21.13 0.73 -9.98
C ILE A 260 20.95 2.18 -10.44
N LYS A 261 19.96 2.90 -9.90
CA LYS A 261 19.75 4.33 -10.21
C LYS A 261 20.90 5.22 -9.72
N LYS A 262 21.53 4.87 -8.59
CA LYS A 262 22.66 5.63 -8.03
C LYS A 262 23.90 5.54 -8.91
N TYR A 263 24.19 4.34 -9.42
CA TYR A 263 25.37 4.04 -10.24
C TYR A 263 24.98 3.73 -11.70
N ALA A 264 24.05 4.53 -12.24
CA ALA A 264 23.39 4.24 -13.51
C ALA A 264 24.38 4.19 -14.68
N GLU A 265 25.34 5.10 -14.75
CA GLU A 265 26.34 5.13 -15.82
C GLU A 265 27.34 3.97 -15.69
N GLU A 266 27.79 3.67 -14.48
CA GLU A 266 28.75 2.61 -14.23
C GLU A 266 28.17 1.24 -14.57
N PHE A 267 26.89 0.99 -14.23
CA PHE A 267 26.21 -0.23 -14.63
C PHE A 267 25.90 -0.27 -16.13
N ARG A 268 25.53 0.87 -16.73
CA ARG A 268 25.32 0.95 -18.18
C ARG A 268 26.58 0.55 -18.94
N GLU A 269 27.73 1.11 -18.56
CA GLU A 269 29.03 0.83 -19.19
C GLU A 269 29.50 -0.59 -18.92
N ARG A 270 29.38 -1.09 -17.68
CA ARG A 270 29.81 -2.44 -17.30
C ARG A 270 29.13 -3.54 -18.11
N TYR A 271 27.87 -3.34 -18.49
CA TYR A 271 27.07 -4.31 -19.23
C TYR A 271 26.83 -3.90 -20.69
N ASP A 272 27.64 -2.97 -21.22
CA ASP A 272 27.64 -2.54 -22.62
C ASP A 272 26.27 -2.07 -23.15
N TYR A 273 25.44 -1.50 -22.27
CA TYR A 273 24.18 -0.89 -22.70
C TYR A 273 24.44 0.43 -23.42
N THR A 274 23.81 0.60 -24.58
CA THR A 274 23.77 1.89 -25.26
C THR A 274 22.96 2.91 -24.45
N LYS A 275 23.26 4.20 -24.58
CA LYS A 275 22.43 5.27 -23.99
C LYS A 275 20.96 5.15 -24.39
N LYS A 276 20.70 4.74 -25.64
CA LYS A 276 19.35 4.47 -26.12
C LYS A 276 18.64 3.33 -25.39
N GLN A 277 19.34 2.24 -25.10
CA GLN A 277 18.77 1.13 -24.33
C GLN A 277 18.54 1.48 -22.86
N TRP A 278 19.43 2.29 -22.28
CA TRP A 278 19.42 2.61 -20.85
C TRP A 278 18.57 3.83 -20.47
N TYR A 279 18.44 4.80 -21.38
CA TYR A 279 17.68 6.04 -21.17
C TYR A 279 16.48 6.19 -22.11
N GLY A 280 16.43 5.44 -23.21
CA GLY A 280 15.39 5.59 -24.23
C GLY A 280 15.59 6.79 -25.17
N GLU A 281 16.78 7.42 -25.15
CA GLU A 281 17.18 8.54 -26.02
C GLU A 281 17.63 8.10 -27.42
#